data_AF-A0A256IAP2-F1
#
_entry.id   AF-A0A256IAP2-F1
#
_cell.length_a   1.000
_cell.length_b   1.000
_cell.length_c   1.000
_cell.angle_alpha   90.00
_cell.angle_beta   90.00
_cell.angle_gamma   90.00
#
_symmetry.space_group_name_H-M   'P 1'
#
loop_
_entity.id
_entity.type
_entity.pdbx_description
1 polymer ?
#
loop_
_entity_poly.entity_id
_entity_poly.type
_entity_poly.pdbx_seq_one_letter_code
_entity_poly.pdbx_strand_id
1 'polypeptide(L)'
;MASTAEGTDATAAKRPSLDLPRLELGRRDFMKAGAAVGAMSGLAGCTSILADEDDDSGGAAGSGEHSVAPGEHDEYYGFLSGGHTGEIRVVGLPSMRELMRIPVFQTESARGYGHDAKSSRMLEEEGDGHVWGDTHHPRVSQTDNDYDGRWLFVNDKANGRMARVDLEYFETDAITNVPNCQGVHGACMQLPDTQLVFGVGEFRVPMPNDGRDVQSPDEYGSVITAIDPETMDVEWQVEVDGNMDNGDGGKEGRWFFATGYNSEEGTTEGEMARSDRDYVKAFDIPAIWDAVESGQYEEISGVPVVDGTKDSPLNEGDRPIVRYVATPKSPHGVSVTPNGKYAIASGKLDPSCTVIDIEAIAEVDDPQDAIVGQPRIGMGPLHTAYDGRGHAYTTTFIDSEVVKWDYEAAV
;
A
#
# COMPACT_ATOMS: atom_id res chain seq x y z
N MET A 1 -28.46 11.05 59.66
CA MET A 1 -28.34 9.58 59.80
C MET A 1 -27.03 9.19 59.19
N ALA A 2 -26.06 8.85 60.05
CA ALA A 2 -24.80 8.26 59.63
C ALA A 2 -25.05 6.82 59.19
N SER A 3 -24.50 6.44 58.04
CA SER A 3 -24.37 5.05 57.62
C SER A 3 -22.92 4.88 57.18
N THR A 4 -22.20 4.14 58.01
CA THR A 4 -20.84 3.64 57.84
C THR A 4 -20.84 2.56 56.77
N ALA A 5 -19.98 2.69 55.76
CA ALA A 5 -19.57 1.59 54.90
C ALA A 5 -18.09 1.30 55.16
N GLU A 6 -17.83 0.06 55.55
CA GLU A 6 -16.54 -0.48 55.96
C GLU A 6 -15.57 -0.56 54.77
N GLY A 7 -14.32 -0.16 55.04
CA GLY A 7 -13.21 -0.28 54.10
C GLY A 7 -12.80 -1.74 53.94
N THR A 8 -12.61 -2.16 52.69
CA THR A 8 -11.95 -3.42 52.36
C THR A 8 -10.51 -3.11 51.97
N ASP A 9 -9.59 -3.77 52.68
CA ASP A 9 -8.15 -3.67 52.58
C ASP A 9 -7.69 -4.44 51.33
N ALA A 10 -7.38 -3.73 50.24
CA ALA A 10 -6.81 -4.31 49.04
C ALA A 10 -5.30 -4.01 49.02
N THR A 11 -4.53 -5.05 49.30
CA THR A 11 -3.07 -5.09 49.28
C THR A 11 -2.52 -4.61 47.93
N ALA A 12 -1.89 -3.43 47.94
CA ALA A 12 -1.17 -2.89 46.80
C ALA A 12 0.06 -3.77 46.49
N ALA A 13 -0.06 -4.64 45.48
CA ALA A 13 1.07 -5.34 44.91
C ALA A 13 2.02 -4.33 44.24
N LYS A 14 3.25 -4.24 44.77
CA LYS A 14 4.36 -3.46 44.20
C LYS A 14 4.61 -3.89 42.75
N ARG A 15 4.43 -2.95 41.80
CA ARG A 15 4.98 -3.09 40.44
C ARG A 15 6.51 -3.11 40.53
N PRO A 16 7.21 -4.02 39.82
CA PRO A 16 8.67 -4.01 39.79
C PRO A 16 9.15 -2.80 38.96
N SER A 17 9.89 -1.89 39.60
CA SER A 17 10.65 -0.84 38.93
C SER A 17 12.01 -1.39 38.51
N LEU A 18 12.27 -1.46 37.20
CA LEU A 18 13.59 -1.69 36.64
C LEU A 18 14.39 -0.38 36.78
N ASP A 19 15.19 -0.31 37.84
CA ASP A 19 16.20 0.74 38.03
C ASP A 19 17.47 0.33 37.26
N LEU A 20 17.60 0.85 36.04
CA LEU A 20 18.84 0.72 35.25
C LEU A 20 19.68 1.98 35.45
N PRO A 21 20.99 1.86 35.73
CA PRO A 21 21.84 3.02 36.00
C PRO A 21 21.94 3.91 34.76
N ARG A 22 21.57 5.19 34.92
CA ARG A 22 21.73 6.26 33.93
C ARG A 22 23.20 6.37 33.51
N LEU A 23 23.51 5.87 32.32
CA LEU A 23 24.66 6.29 31.52
C LEU A 23 24.15 7.29 30.49
N GLU A 24 24.05 8.56 30.89
CA GLU A 24 23.88 9.67 29.96
C GLU A 24 25.25 9.98 29.34
N LEU A 25 25.56 9.35 28.20
CA LEU A 25 26.64 9.79 27.32
C LEU A 25 26.00 10.61 26.19
N GLY A 26 26.08 11.93 26.30
CA GLY A 26 25.57 12.84 25.29
C GLY A 26 26.42 12.81 24.02
N ARG A 27 25.77 12.85 22.85
CA ARG A 27 26.39 12.93 21.50
C ARG A 27 27.41 14.08 21.32
N ARG A 28 27.47 15.05 22.27
CA ARG A 28 28.46 16.14 22.28
C ARG A 28 29.82 15.77 22.89
N ASP A 29 29.92 14.69 23.66
CA ASP A 29 31.19 14.28 24.29
C ASP A 29 32.03 13.35 23.40
N PHE A 30 31.40 12.67 22.44
CA PHE A 30 32.11 11.83 21.45
C PHE A 30 32.90 12.65 20.42
N MET A 31 32.41 13.85 20.07
CA MET A 31 33.10 14.74 19.11
C MET A 31 34.22 15.60 19.73
N LYS A 32 34.38 15.60 21.06
CA LYS A 32 35.48 16.30 21.75
C LYS A 32 36.67 15.39 22.09
N ALA A 33 36.52 14.07 21.94
CA ALA A 33 37.61 13.11 22.18
C ALA A 33 38.50 12.85 20.94
N GLY A 34 38.11 13.32 19.75
CA GLY A 34 38.88 13.13 18.49
C GLY A 34 39.95 14.19 18.20
N ALA A 35 40.10 15.21 19.05
CA ALA A 35 40.97 16.36 18.78
C ALA A 35 41.89 16.70 19.98
N ALA A 36 42.57 15.72 20.56
CA ALA A 36 43.63 15.98 21.55
C ALA A 36 44.55 14.77 21.80
N VAL A 37 45.30 14.30 20.80
CA VAL A 37 46.60 13.64 21.05
C VAL A 37 47.60 14.17 20.02
N GLY A 38 48.45 15.08 20.48
CA GLY A 38 49.48 15.74 19.68
C GLY A 38 50.74 14.90 19.49
N ALA A 39 51.27 15.02 18.28
CA ALA A 39 52.67 15.03 17.85
C ALA A 39 53.79 14.68 18.85
N MET A 40 54.67 13.75 18.43
CA MET A 40 56.14 13.91 18.54
C MET A 40 56.90 13.11 17.45
N SER A 41 57.44 13.87 16.48
CA SER A 41 58.74 13.75 15.76
C SER A 41 59.38 12.40 15.37
N GLY A 42 59.52 12.19 14.05
CA GLY A 42 60.84 12.02 13.40
C GLY A 42 61.19 10.67 12.76
N LEU A 43 61.10 10.52 11.42
CA LEU A 43 62.25 10.43 10.49
C LEU A 43 61.79 10.25 9.02
N ALA A 44 62.60 10.78 8.11
CA ALA A 44 62.47 10.85 6.66
C ALA A 44 62.24 9.52 5.91
N GLY A 45 61.52 9.59 4.78
CA GLY A 45 61.60 8.56 3.74
C GLY A 45 60.48 8.60 2.69
N CYS A 46 60.81 9.09 1.49
CA CYS A 46 60.14 8.83 0.21
C CYS A 46 58.85 9.61 -0.12
N THR A 47 59.04 10.91 -0.38
CA THR A 47 58.37 11.63 -1.47
C THR A 47 58.55 10.89 -2.80
N SER A 48 57.47 10.34 -3.38
CA SER A 48 57.19 10.25 -4.85
C SER A 48 56.21 9.15 -5.29
N ILE A 49 55.38 8.57 -4.43
CA ILE A 49 54.30 7.66 -4.88
C ILE A 49 53.02 8.12 -4.21
N LEU A 50 52.19 8.82 -4.99
CA LEU A 50 50.73 8.88 -4.98
C LEU A 50 50.43 10.10 -5.87
N ALA A 51 50.33 9.82 -7.18
CA ALA A 51 49.83 10.77 -8.15
C ALA A 51 48.36 11.04 -7.82
N ASP A 52 48.00 12.32 -7.84
CA ASP A 52 46.63 12.79 -7.96
C ASP A 52 45.99 12.16 -9.20
N GLU A 53 45.14 11.16 -8.98
CA GLU A 53 43.94 10.97 -9.78
C GLU A 53 42.77 11.29 -8.84
N ASP A 54 42.43 12.57 -8.78
CA ASP A 54 41.13 13.04 -8.29
C ASP A 54 40.05 12.52 -9.25
N ASP A 55 39.63 11.27 -9.03
CA ASP A 55 38.31 10.79 -9.43
C ASP A 55 37.43 10.73 -8.18
N ASP A 56 37.18 11.91 -7.61
CA ASP A 56 36.20 12.10 -6.53
C ASP A 56 34.81 12.24 -7.17
N SER A 57 34.27 11.15 -7.72
CA SER A 57 32.82 10.98 -7.89
C SER A 57 32.19 10.56 -6.54
N GLY A 58 32.66 11.18 -5.46
CA GLY A 58 32.20 11.00 -4.10
C GLY A 58 30.73 11.37 -3.97
N GLY A 59 29.97 10.43 -3.41
CA GLY A 59 28.52 10.48 -3.31
C GLY A 59 27.99 11.84 -2.86
N ALA A 60 27.07 12.38 -3.65
CA ALA A 60 26.16 13.43 -3.20
C ALA A 60 25.27 12.84 -2.08
N ALA A 61 25.80 12.81 -0.85
CA ALA A 61 24.96 12.84 0.32
C ALA A 61 24.24 14.19 0.26
N GLY A 62 23.03 14.18 -0.30
CA GLY A 62 22.19 15.36 -0.41
C GLY A 62 21.92 15.89 0.99
N SER A 63 22.74 16.83 1.44
CA SER A 63 22.39 17.71 2.55
C SER A 63 21.38 18.73 2.05
N GLY A 64 20.23 18.24 1.56
CA GLY A 64 19.13 19.10 1.16
C GLY A 64 18.75 19.97 2.35
N GLU A 65 18.60 21.27 2.13
CA GLU A 65 18.05 22.14 3.15
C GLU A 65 16.58 21.76 3.31
N HIS A 66 16.26 20.97 4.36
CA HIS A 66 14.91 20.49 4.62
C HIS A 66 14.03 21.54 5.35
N SER A 67 14.61 22.69 5.69
CA SER A 67 13.87 23.80 6.30
C SER A 67 13.31 24.73 5.23
N VAL A 68 12.02 25.04 5.33
CA VAL A 68 11.36 26.06 4.50
C VAL A 68 11.07 27.27 5.38
N ALA A 69 11.69 28.42 5.06
CA ALA A 69 11.64 29.60 5.92
C ALA A 69 10.27 30.32 5.86
N PRO A 70 9.95 31.18 6.84
CA PRO A 70 8.75 32.01 6.76
C PRO A 70 8.74 32.87 5.50
N GLY A 71 7.67 32.75 4.70
CA GLY A 71 7.53 33.44 3.41
C GLY A 71 7.95 32.62 2.19
N GLU A 72 8.52 31.43 2.40
CA GLU A 72 8.85 30.47 1.35
C GLU A 72 7.79 29.36 1.26
N HIS A 73 7.71 28.71 0.09
CA HIS A 73 6.77 27.63 -0.19
C HIS A 73 7.49 26.28 -0.20
N ASP A 74 6.76 25.24 0.17
CA ASP A 74 7.14 23.85 -0.09
C ASP A 74 7.15 23.58 -1.61
N GLU A 75 7.97 22.62 -2.03
CA GLU A 75 8.13 22.24 -3.44
C GLU A 75 7.07 21.23 -3.89
N TYR A 76 6.64 20.33 -2.99
CA TYR A 76 5.66 19.30 -3.29
C TYR A 76 4.52 19.27 -2.27
N TYR A 77 3.36 18.80 -2.73
CA TYR A 77 2.28 18.34 -1.87
C TYR A 77 2.44 16.83 -1.61
N GLY A 78 2.35 16.43 -0.35
CA GLY A 78 2.15 15.05 0.05
C GLY A 78 0.70 14.83 0.49
N PHE A 79 0.05 13.81 -0.07
CA PHE A 79 -1.27 13.38 0.37
C PHE A 79 -1.11 12.14 1.24
N LEU A 80 -1.30 12.29 2.54
CA LEU A 80 -1.13 11.22 3.51
C LEU A 80 -2.48 10.67 3.95
N SER A 81 -2.57 9.34 4.06
CA SER A 81 -3.70 8.70 4.73
C SER A 81 -3.78 9.19 6.19
N GLY A 82 -5.00 9.39 6.67
CA GLY A 82 -5.31 9.65 8.07
C GLY A 82 -5.45 8.37 8.90
N GLY A 83 -5.42 7.19 8.27
CA GLY A 83 -5.75 5.92 8.91
C GLY A 83 -7.18 5.94 9.46
N HIS A 84 -7.33 5.36 10.64
CA HIS A 84 -8.52 5.29 11.47
C HIS A 84 -9.17 6.65 11.85
N THR A 85 -8.58 7.78 11.45
CA THR A 85 -9.25 9.09 11.54
C THR A 85 -10.24 9.32 10.39
N GLY A 86 -10.16 8.52 9.32
CA GLY A 86 -11.03 8.60 8.14
C GLY A 86 -10.69 9.72 7.16
N GLU A 87 -9.70 10.56 7.47
CA GLU A 87 -9.37 11.78 6.71
C GLU A 87 -8.18 11.58 5.75
N ILE A 88 -7.91 12.59 4.93
CA ILE A 88 -6.65 12.76 4.21
C ILE A 88 -5.94 14.01 4.73
N ARG A 89 -4.62 13.93 4.91
CA ARG A 89 -3.79 15.07 5.34
C ARG A 89 -2.92 15.54 4.18
N VAL A 90 -2.99 16.83 3.89
CA VAL A 90 -2.12 17.49 2.92
C VAL A 90 -0.92 18.05 3.64
N VAL A 91 0.28 17.63 3.26
CA VAL A 91 1.55 18.11 3.83
C VAL A 91 2.40 18.79 2.77
N GLY A 92 3.19 19.78 3.18
CA GLY A 92 4.22 20.38 2.32
C GLY A 92 5.54 19.63 2.46
N LEU A 93 6.23 19.36 1.35
CA LEU A 93 7.58 18.80 1.34
C LEU A 93 8.59 19.83 0.79
N PRO A 94 9.77 19.99 1.40
CA PRO A 94 10.36 19.12 2.43
C PRO A 94 10.05 19.54 3.88
N SER A 95 9.23 20.57 4.14
CA SER A 95 9.03 21.07 5.51
C SER A 95 8.29 20.11 6.44
N MET A 96 7.56 19.15 5.87
CA MET A 96 6.67 18.20 6.56
C MET A 96 5.54 18.84 7.36
N ARG A 97 5.19 20.10 7.08
CA ARG A 97 4.09 20.80 7.75
C ARG A 97 2.75 20.31 7.21
N GLU A 98 1.80 20.02 8.09
CA GLU A 98 0.40 19.80 7.72
C GLU A 98 -0.22 21.13 7.27
N LEU A 99 -0.63 21.19 6.01
CA LEU A 99 -1.22 22.37 5.37
C LEU A 99 -2.75 22.34 5.47
N MET A 100 -3.35 21.16 5.36
CA MET A 100 -4.79 20.97 5.34
C MET A 100 -5.19 19.55 5.75
N ARG A 101 -6.43 19.42 6.24
CA ARG A 101 -7.15 18.15 6.37
C ARG A 101 -8.35 18.16 5.45
N ILE A 102 -8.54 17.08 4.71
CA ILE A 102 -9.69 16.83 3.86
C ILE A 102 -10.55 15.78 4.57
N PRO A 103 -11.75 16.14 5.05
CA PRO A 103 -12.65 15.15 5.62
C PRO A 103 -13.22 14.25 4.52
N VAL A 104 -13.25 12.94 4.77
CA VAL A 104 -13.70 11.93 3.79
C VAL A 104 -14.79 11.07 4.42
N PHE A 105 -14.42 10.19 5.34
CA PHE A 105 -15.33 9.19 5.89
C PHE A 105 -15.90 9.57 7.27
N GLN A 106 -15.29 10.54 7.93
CA GLN A 106 -15.69 11.05 9.23
C GLN A 106 -16.42 12.38 9.12
N THR A 107 -17.26 12.70 10.11
CA THR A 107 -17.78 14.06 10.29
C THR A 107 -16.69 15.00 10.80
N GLU A 108 -16.72 16.27 10.40
CA GLU A 108 -15.70 17.26 10.73
C GLU A 108 -16.34 18.57 11.21
N SER A 109 -15.89 19.02 12.38
CA SER A 109 -16.55 20.11 13.11
C SER A 109 -16.18 21.51 12.63
N ALA A 110 -15.00 21.75 12.06
CA ALA A 110 -14.52 23.11 11.76
C ALA A 110 -15.15 23.69 10.49
N ARG A 111 -15.35 22.87 9.45
CA ARG A 111 -16.05 23.23 8.20
C ARG A 111 -17.50 22.77 8.20
N GLY A 112 -17.88 21.87 9.11
CA GLY A 112 -19.24 21.34 9.20
C GLY A 112 -19.50 20.20 8.22
N TYR A 113 -18.47 19.51 7.74
CA TYR A 113 -18.63 18.34 6.88
C TYR A 113 -19.33 17.21 7.66
N GLY A 114 -20.36 16.64 7.04
CA GLY A 114 -21.34 15.75 7.66
C GLY A 114 -22.45 16.48 8.44
N HIS A 115 -22.48 17.82 8.42
CA HIS A 115 -23.53 18.64 9.05
C HIS A 115 -24.17 19.67 8.10
N ASP A 116 -23.73 19.73 6.84
CA ASP A 116 -24.40 20.46 5.77
C ASP A 116 -25.16 19.50 4.83
N ALA A 117 -26.12 20.02 4.08
CA ALA A 117 -27.01 19.18 3.26
C ALA A 117 -26.27 18.35 2.19
N LYS A 118 -25.14 18.82 1.64
CA LYS A 118 -24.39 18.10 0.61
C LYS A 118 -23.63 16.93 1.25
N SER A 119 -22.81 17.23 2.26
CA SER A 119 -21.94 16.22 2.88
C SER A 119 -22.70 15.24 3.77
N SER A 120 -23.78 15.66 4.46
CA SER A 120 -24.65 14.75 5.19
C SER A 120 -25.31 13.75 4.25
N ARG A 121 -25.85 14.22 3.11
CA ARG A 121 -26.44 13.33 2.11
C ARG A 121 -25.41 12.34 1.55
N MET A 122 -24.21 12.81 1.23
CA MET A 122 -23.13 11.94 0.73
C MET A 122 -22.78 10.86 1.76
N LEU A 123 -22.58 11.21 3.04
CA LEU A 123 -22.28 10.20 4.07
C LEU A 123 -23.47 9.26 4.37
N GLU A 124 -24.70 9.74 4.29
CA GLU A 124 -25.91 8.96 4.56
C GLU A 124 -26.29 8.02 3.41
N GLU A 125 -26.34 8.52 2.18
CA GLU A 125 -26.82 7.79 1.01
C GLU A 125 -25.70 7.00 0.32
N GLU A 126 -24.56 7.65 0.03
CA GLU A 126 -23.42 7.03 -0.67
C GLU A 126 -22.47 6.31 0.29
N GLY A 127 -22.30 6.86 1.50
CA GLY A 127 -21.44 6.32 2.56
C GLY A 127 -22.09 5.30 3.49
N ASP A 128 -23.31 4.86 3.18
CA ASP A 128 -24.12 3.89 3.94
C ASP A 128 -24.34 4.29 5.42
N GLY A 129 -24.47 5.59 5.68
CA GLY A 129 -24.70 6.13 7.02
C GLY A 129 -23.48 6.06 7.95
N HIS A 130 -22.33 5.58 7.49
CA HIS A 130 -21.12 5.50 8.31
C HIS A 130 -20.38 6.84 8.37
N VAL A 131 -20.26 7.36 9.59
CA VAL A 131 -19.59 8.64 9.92
C VAL A 131 -18.18 8.47 10.51
N TRP A 132 -17.53 7.36 10.18
CA TRP A 132 -16.16 7.01 10.56
C TRP A 132 -15.57 6.12 9.46
N GLY A 133 -14.24 5.98 9.41
CA GLY A 133 -13.57 5.11 8.44
C GLY A 133 -12.08 4.96 8.70
N ASP A 134 -11.41 4.20 7.85
CA ASP A 134 -9.98 3.89 7.92
C ASP A 134 -9.33 4.04 6.54
N THR A 135 -8.67 5.17 6.29
CA THR A 135 -8.02 5.48 5.01
C THR A 135 -6.65 4.82 4.93
N HIS A 136 -6.28 4.19 3.81
CA HIS A 136 -4.94 3.59 3.65
C HIS A 136 -4.17 4.17 2.47
N HIS A 137 -4.75 4.15 1.27
CA HIS A 137 -4.03 4.38 0.02
C HIS A 137 -4.58 5.58 -0.77
N PRO A 138 -4.22 6.82 -0.42
CA PRO A 138 -4.49 7.98 -1.26
C PRO A 138 -3.69 7.88 -2.58
N ARG A 139 -4.37 7.96 -3.73
CA ARG A 139 -3.76 7.88 -5.06
C ARG A 139 -4.28 8.97 -5.98
N VAL A 140 -3.38 9.78 -6.52
CA VAL A 140 -3.71 10.89 -7.43
C VAL A 140 -3.90 10.35 -8.84
N SER A 141 -4.92 10.85 -9.55
CA SER A 141 -5.20 10.51 -10.94
C SER A 141 -4.04 10.85 -11.87
N GLN A 142 -3.92 10.08 -12.94
CA GLN A 142 -2.85 10.19 -13.91
C GLN A 142 -3.37 10.26 -15.34
N THR A 143 -2.61 10.94 -16.18
CA THR A 143 -2.70 10.94 -17.63
C THR A 143 -1.29 10.73 -18.18
N ASP A 144 -1.10 9.79 -19.09
CA ASP A 144 0.21 9.43 -19.66
C ASP A 144 1.29 9.10 -18.59
N ASN A 145 0.92 8.36 -17.53
CA ASN A 145 1.78 8.03 -16.37
C ASN A 145 2.30 9.24 -15.57
N ASP A 146 1.72 10.44 -15.75
CA ASP A 146 2.03 11.62 -14.94
C ASP A 146 0.79 12.08 -14.17
N TYR A 147 0.99 12.64 -12.98
CA TYR A 147 -0.10 13.11 -12.14
C TYR A 147 -0.80 14.30 -12.80
N ASP A 148 -2.09 14.15 -13.09
CA ASP A 148 -2.87 15.19 -13.76
C ASP A 148 -3.55 16.16 -12.78
N GLY A 149 -3.53 15.82 -11.48
CA GLY A 149 -4.02 16.67 -10.40
C GLY A 149 -5.53 16.94 -10.44
N ARG A 150 -6.32 16.12 -11.16
CA ARG A 150 -7.79 16.25 -11.21
C ARG A 150 -8.44 15.70 -9.94
N TRP A 151 -8.10 14.47 -9.59
CA TRP A 151 -8.71 13.74 -8.51
C TRP A 151 -7.69 13.03 -7.63
N LEU A 152 -8.11 12.76 -6.40
CA LEU A 152 -7.45 11.86 -5.47
C LEU A 152 -8.45 10.80 -5.01
N PHE A 153 -8.09 9.54 -5.14
CA PHE A 153 -8.91 8.41 -4.70
C PHE A 153 -8.35 7.81 -3.41
N VAL A 154 -9.22 7.33 -2.53
CA VAL A 154 -8.81 6.66 -1.29
C VAL A 154 -9.83 5.60 -0.87
N ASN A 155 -9.34 4.50 -0.30
CA ASN A 155 -10.18 3.45 0.26
C ASN A 155 -10.64 3.77 1.70
N ASP A 156 -11.73 3.13 2.09
CA ASP A 156 -12.11 2.87 3.48
C ASP A 156 -12.09 1.36 3.74
N LYS A 157 -11.08 0.91 4.49
CA LYS A 157 -10.98 -0.50 4.89
C LYS A 157 -12.08 -0.89 5.86
N ALA A 158 -12.51 0.02 6.74
CA ALA A 158 -13.39 -0.34 7.84
C ALA A 158 -14.80 -0.72 7.37
N ASN A 159 -15.34 0.01 6.40
CA ASN A 159 -16.72 -0.15 5.95
C ASN A 159 -16.83 -0.50 4.45
N GLY A 160 -15.73 -0.85 3.79
CA GLY A 160 -15.75 -1.33 2.41
C GLY A 160 -16.16 -0.26 1.40
N ARG A 161 -15.54 0.93 1.45
CA ARG A 161 -15.89 2.05 0.56
C ARG A 161 -14.69 2.55 -0.22
N MET A 162 -14.94 3.29 -1.29
CA MET A 162 -13.97 4.09 -2.03
C MET A 162 -14.47 5.53 -2.08
N ALA A 163 -13.58 6.52 -2.05
CA ALA A 163 -13.94 7.92 -2.15
C ALA A 163 -13.09 8.63 -3.19
N ARG A 164 -13.68 9.67 -3.79
CA ARG A 164 -13.00 10.62 -4.66
C ARG A 164 -12.97 12.00 -4.00
N VAL A 165 -11.81 12.64 -4.14
CA VAL A 165 -11.57 14.02 -3.73
C VAL A 165 -11.26 14.83 -4.98
N ASP A 166 -11.99 15.90 -5.17
CA ASP A 166 -11.71 16.92 -6.17
C ASP A 166 -10.52 17.78 -5.70
N LEU A 167 -9.42 17.74 -6.45
CA LEU A 167 -8.19 18.44 -6.11
C LEU A 167 -8.19 19.92 -6.52
N GLU A 168 -9.17 20.39 -7.30
CA GLU A 168 -9.39 21.83 -7.49
C GLU A 168 -9.84 22.47 -6.17
N TYR A 169 -10.72 21.79 -5.42
CA TYR A 169 -11.34 22.31 -4.20
C TYR A 169 -10.78 21.70 -2.90
N PHE A 170 -10.04 20.60 -2.98
CA PHE A 170 -9.63 19.78 -1.83
C PHE A 170 -10.84 19.32 -1.01
N GLU A 171 -11.88 18.85 -1.68
CA GLU A 171 -13.14 18.39 -1.08
C GLU A 171 -13.51 17.00 -1.59
N THR A 172 -13.98 16.13 -0.69
CA THR A 172 -14.60 14.85 -1.07
C THR A 172 -15.90 15.13 -1.79
N ASP A 173 -16.05 14.57 -2.99
CA ASP A 173 -17.18 14.86 -3.87
C ASP A 173 -18.02 13.63 -4.24
N ALA A 174 -17.51 12.42 -3.99
CA ALA A 174 -18.23 11.17 -4.18
C ALA A 174 -17.72 10.06 -3.26
N ILE A 175 -18.64 9.17 -2.84
CA ILE A 175 -18.32 7.92 -2.13
C ILE A 175 -19.00 6.75 -2.85
N THR A 176 -18.31 5.62 -2.97
CA THR A 176 -18.84 4.37 -3.50
C THR A 176 -18.84 3.34 -2.38
N ASN A 177 -20.00 2.79 -2.03
CA ASN A 177 -20.08 1.58 -1.23
C ASN A 177 -19.77 0.37 -2.12
N VAL A 178 -18.69 -0.34 -1.84
CA VAL A 178 -18.21 -1.43 -2.69
C VAL A 178 -18.98 -2.71 -2.34
N PRO A 179 -19.82 -3.24 -3.25
CA PRO A 179 -20.62 -4.43 -2.96
C PRO A 179 -19.76 -5.69 -2.91
N ASN A 180 -20.31 -6.79 -2.39
CA ASN A 180 -19.69 -8.12 -2.40
C ASN A 180 -18.31 -8.22 -1.72
N CYS A 181 -17.92 -7.21 -0.93
CA CYS A 181 -16.61 -7.10 -0.33
C CYS A 181 -16.70 -6.66 1.13
N GLN A 182 -15.75 -7.09 1.95
CA GLN A 182 -15.42 -6.45 3.22
C GLN A 182 -13.92 -6.14 3.24
N GLY A 183 -13.55 -5.00 3.84
CA GLY A 183 -12.14 -4.65 3.94
C GLY A 183 -11.53 -4.19 2.62
N VAL A 184 -12.03 -3.10 2.00
CA VAL A 184 -11.35 -2.52 0.83
C VAL A 184 -10.02 -1.94 1.31
N HIS A 185 -8.91 -2.63 1.05
CA HIS A 185 -7.59 -2.30 1.55
C HIS A 185 -6.73 -1.62 0.50
N GLY A 186 -6.13 -2.40 -0.41
CA GLY A 186 -5.39 -1.87 -1.54
C GLY A 186 -6.29 -0.95 -2.38
N ALA A 187 -5.75 0.21 -2.77
CA ALA A 187 -6.34 1.04 -3.81
C ALA A 187 -5.27 1.56 -4.75
N CYS A 188 -5.55 1.43 -6.05
CA CYS A 188 -4.80 2.06 -7.12
C CYS A 188 -5.74 2.25 -8.32
N MET A 189 -5.17 2.28 -9.51
CA MET A 189 -5.84 2.69 -10.74
C MET A 189 -5.19 1.99 -11.92
N GLN A 190 -5.94 1.87 -13.00
CA GLN A 190 -5.38 1.62 -14.31
C GLN A 190 -4.48 2.80 -14.70
N LEU A 191 -3.34 2.50 -15.30
CA LEU A 191 -2.36 3.46 -15.84
C LEU A 191 -2.08 3.04 -17.29
N PRO A 192 -1.64 3.90 -18.22
CA PRO A 192 -1.08 5.24 -18.02
C PRO A 192 -2.11 6.31 -17.64
N ASP A 193 -3.33 6.15 -18.12
CA ASP A 193 -4.45 7.02 -17.82
C ASP A 193 -5.35 6.35 -16.77
N THR A 194 -5.82 7.12 -15.80
CA THR A 194 -6.83 6.66 -14.83
C THR A 194 -8.16 6.45 -15.54
N GLN A 195 -8.32 5.28 -16.17
CA GLN A 195 -9.56 4.83 -16.81
C GLN A 195 -10.43 3.99 -15.87
N LEU A 196 -9.80 3.34 -14.88
CA LEU A 196 -10.46 2.59 -13.81
C LEU A 196 -9.74 2.87 -12.50
N VAL A 197 -10.50 2.90 -11.41
CA VAL A 197 -10.00 2.90 -10.03
C VAL A 197 -10.28 1.53 -9.44
N PHE A 198 -9.30 0.94 -8.77
CA PHE A 198 -9.41 -0.40 -8.22
C PHE A 198 -9.51 -0.37 -6.70
N GLY A 199 -10.56 -0.98 -6.17
CA GLY A 199 -10.70 -1.35 -4.76
C GLY A 199 -10.38 -2.83 -4.56
N VAL A 200 -9.41 -3.15 -3.71
CA VAL A 200 -8.96 -4.51 -3.42
C VAL A 200 -9.65 -5.04 -2.17
N GLY A 201 -10.51 -6.04 -2.30
CA GLY A 201 -11.20 -6.66 -1.15
C GLY A 201 -10.30 -7.62 -0.37
N GLU A 202 -9.95 -7.26 0.86
CA GLU A 202 -9.00 -8.03 1.67
C GLU A 202 -9.63 -9.23 2.38
N PHE A 203 -10.85 -9.09 2.89
CA PHE A 203 -11.49 -10.15 3.64
C PHE A 203 -12.32 -11.02 2.70
N ARG A 204 -12.19 -12.33 2.88
CA ARG A 204 -13.06 -13.28 2.20
C ARG A 204 -14.43 -13.29 2.89
N VAL A 205 -15.48 -13.18 2.10
CA VAL A 205 -16.88 -13.13 2.55
C VAL A 205 -17.73 -14.05 1.69
N PRO A 206 -18.90 -14.53 2.17
CA PRO A 206 -19.79 -15.33 1.32
C PRO A 206 -20.16 -14.62 0.02
N MET A 207 -20.26 -15.37 -1.07
CA MET A 207 -20.64 -14.86 -2.39
C MET A 207 -21.86 -15.64 -2.91
N PRO A 208 -23.10 -15.10 -2.85
CA PRO A 208 -23.50 -13.76 -2.36
C PRO A 208 -23.47 -13.63 -0.83
N ASN A 209 -23.20 -12.42 -0.33
CA ASN A 209 -23.16 -12.14 1.10
C ASN A 209 -24.53 -11.77 1.69
N ASP A 210 -25.48 -12.72 1.68
CA ASP A 210 -26.87 -12.49 2.12
C ASP A 210 -27.23 -13.06 3.50
N GLY A 211 -26.21 -13.47 4.26
CA GLY A 211 -26.36 -13.96 5.63
C GLY A 211 -26.58 -15.47 5.76
N ARG A 212 -26.77 -16.21 4.66
CA ARG A 212 -26.98 -17.67 4.71
C ARG A 212 -25.72 -18.45 5.08
N ASP A 213 -24.58 -18.04 4.54
CA ASP A 213 -23.34 -18.84 4.58
C ASP A 213 -22.26 -18.25 5.50
N VAL A 214 -22.62 -17.37 6.44
CA VAL A 214 -21.70 -16.64 7.35
C VAL A 214 -20.89 -17.52 8.32
N GLN A 215 -21.04 -18.84 8.27
CA GLN A 215 -20.26 -19.81 9.05
C GLN A 215 -19.65 -20.90 8.15
N SER A 216 -19.58 -20.65 6.84
CA SER A 216 -19.11 -21.60 5.83
C SER A 216 -17.92 -20.99 5.07
N PRO A 217 -16.69 -21.01 5.64
CA PRO A 217 -15.52 -20.38 5.02
C PRO A 217 -15.14 -20.88 3.63
N ASP A 218 -15.61 -22.08 3.26
CA ASP A 218 -15.45 -22.67 1.93
C ASP A 218 -16.31 -21.98 0.86
N GLU A 219 -17.32 -21.21 1.27
CA GLU A 219 -18.19 -20.41 0.39
C GLU A 219 -17.69 -18.95 0.28
N TYR A 220 -16.52 -18.64 0.85
CA TYR A 220 -16.03 -17.27 0.93
C TYR A 220 -15.09 -16.94 -0.22
N GLY A 221 -15.43 -15.89 -0.96
CA GLY A 221 -14.61 -15.30 -2.02
C GLY A 221 -14.06 -13.93 -1.64
N SER A 222 -13.12 -13.44 -2.43
CA SER A 222 -12.59 -12.07 -2.40
C SER A 222 -12.70 -11.48 -3.80
N VAL A 223 -12.99 -10.19 -3.90
CA VAL A 223 -13.18 -9.50 -5.19
C VAL A 223 -12.24 -8.32 -5.36
N ILE A 224 -11.70 -8.17 -6.56
CA ILE A 224 -11.18 -6.87 -7.03
C ILE A 224 -12.30 -6.13 -7.72
N THR A 225 -12.47 -4.86 -7.40
CA THR A 225 -13.56 -4.03 -7.93
C THR A 225 -13.01 -2.95 -8.84
N ALA A 226 -13.53 -2.86 -10.06
CA ALA A 226 -13.26 -1.77 -10.99
C ALA A 226 -14.35 -0.70 -10.88
N ILE A 227 -13.95 0.55 -10.70
CA ILE A 227 -14.82 1.71 -10.53
C ILE A 227 -14.50 2.72 -11.62
N ASP A 228 -15.52 3.25 -12.28
CA ASP A 228 -15.37 4.35 -13.23
C ASP A 228 -14.96 5.64 -12.46
N PRO A 229 -13.86 6.30 -12.82
CA PRO A 229 -13.34 7.44 -12.09
C PRO A 229 -14.21 8.70 -12.20
N GLU A 230 -15.05 8.82 -13.24
CA GLU A 230 -15.91 9.98 -13.48
C GLU A 230 -17.27 9.84 -12.76
N THR A 231 -17.92 8.69 -12.87
CA THR A 231 -19.22 8.42 -12.26
C THR A 231 -19.11 7.91 -10.83
N MET A 232 -17.99 7.27 -10.48
CA MET A 232 -17.79 6.50 -9.25
C MET A 232 -18.73 5.29 -9.13
N ASP A 233 -19.29 4.83 -10.25
CA ASP A 233 -20.06 3.59 -10.32
C ASP A 233 -19.14 2.37 -10.44
N VAL A 234 -19.59 1.23 -9.91
CA VAL A 234 -18.89 -0.05 -10.07
C VAL A 234 -19.18 -0.62 -11.45
N GLU A 235 -18.13 -0.85 -12.24
CA GLU A 235 -18.23 -1.40 -13.60
C GLU A 235 -18.32 -2.92 -13.59
N TRP A 236 -17.41 -3.57 -12.84
CA TRP A 236 -17.34 -5.01 -12.70
C TRP A 236 -16.49 -5.41 -11.51
N GLN A 237 -16.60 -6.67 -11.13
CA GLN A 237 -15.76 -7.34 -10.13
C GLN A 237 -15.17 -8.62 -10.69
N VAL A 238 -14.00 -9.01 -10.19
CA VAL A 238 -13.41 -10.34 -10.45
C VAL A 238 -13.24 -11.06 -9.13
N GLU A 239 -13.89 -12.21 -8.99
CA GLU A 239 -13.72 -13.13 -7.86
C GLU A 239 -12.43 -13.95 -8.03
N VAL A 240 -11.71 -14.21 -6.93
CA VAL A 240 -10.41 -14.89 -6.97
C VAL A 240 -10.24 -15.91 -5.84
N ASP A 241 -9.32 -16.85 -6.03
CA ASP A 241 -8.90 -17.78 -4.97
C ASP A 241 -8.10 -17.08 -3.86
N GLY A 242 -8.34 -17.51 -2.63
CA GLY A 242 -7.74 -16.88 -1.46
C GLY A 242 -8.15 -15.41 -1.32
N ASN A 243 -7.34 -14.62 -0.63
CA ASN A 243 -7.61 -13.20 -0.44
C ASN A 243 -6.71 -12.29 -1.28
N MET A 244 -6.87 -10.98 -1.12
CA MET A 244 -5.95 -9.97 -1.66
C MET A 244 -5.51 -8.95 -0.61
N ASP A 245 -4.50 -8.15 -0.91
CA ASP A 245 -3.88 -7.20 0.02
C ASP A 245 -3.66 -5.83 -0.66
N ASN A 246 -2.47 -5.55 -1.19
CA ASN A 246 -2.17 -4.33 -1.92
C ASN A 246 -2.34 -4.54 -3.44
N GLY A 247 -2.39 -3.43 -4.20
CA GLY A 247 -2.33 -3.52 -5.65
C GLY A 247 -1.71 -2.30 -6.34
N ASP A 248 -1.27 -2.49 -7.58
CA ASP A 248 -0.68 -1.46 -8.43
C ASP A 248 -0.93 -1.71 -9.93
N GLY A 249 -1.02 -0.63 -10.70
CA GLY A 249 -1.27 -0.67 -12.15
C GLY A 249 0.02 -0.74 -12.97
N GLY A 250 0.04 -1.61 -13.97
CA GLY A 250 1.08 -1.62 -15.01
C GLY A 250 1.05 -0.33 -15.83
N LYS A 251 2.20 0.09 -16.35
CA LYS A 251 2.37 1.40 -17.01
C LYS A 251 1.78 1.50 -18.42
N GLU A 252 1.22 0.40 -18.94
CA GLU A 252 0.73 0.27 -20.33
C GLU A 252 -0.76 -0.09 -20.45
N GLY A 253 -1.53 -0.06 -19.36
CA GLY A 253 -3.00 -0.23 -19.42
C GLY A 253 -3.49 -1.67 -19.36
N ARG A 254 -2.64 -2.65 -19.65
CA ARG A 254 -3.05 -4.05 -19.70
C ARG A 254 -3.21 -4.71 -18.33
N TRP A 255 -2.25 -4.49 -17.43
CA TRP A 255 -2.11 -5.29 -16.22
C TRP A 255 -2.45 -4.49 -14.96
N PHE A 256 -3.16 -5.14 -14.04
CA PHE A 256 -3.19 -4.76 -12.63
C PHE A 256 -2.62 -5.90 -11.80
N PHE A 257 -1.88 -5.60 -10.74
CA PHE A 257 -1.28 -6.60 -9.86
C PHE A 257 -1.85 -6.45 -8.46
N ALA A 258 -2.21 -7.56 -7.81
CA ALA A 258 -2.53 -7.58 -6.39
C ALA A 258 -1.80 -8.72 -5.67
N THR A 259 -1.29 -8.48 -4.48
CA THR A 259 -0.80 -9.54 -3.58
C THR A 259 -1.96 -10.19 -2.87
N GLY A 260 -1.78 -11.42 -2.39
CA GLY A 260 -2.67 -12.10 -1.45
C GLY A 260 -1.85 -12.88 -0.45
N TYR A 261 -2.28 -12.86 0.82
CA TYR A 261 -1.51 -13.44 1.93
C TYR A 261 -2.15 -14.68 2.56
N ASN A 262 -3.39 -14.99 2.17
CA ASN A 262 -4.19 -16.09 2.69
C ASN A 262 -4.65 -16.97 1.52
N SER A 263 -3.70 -17.65 0.88
CA SER A 263 -4.00 -18.64 -0.16
C SER A 263 -4.64 -19.91 0.39
N GLU A 264 -4.48 -20.13 1.69
CA GLU A 264 -4.96 -21.31 2.41
C GLU A 264 -6.44 -21.23 2.75
N GLU A 265 -7.04 -20.07 2.54
CA GLU A 265 -8.42 -19.83 2.90
C GLU A 265 -8.66 -20.09 4.40
N GLY A 266 -7.66 -19.72 5.21
CA GLY A 266 -7.71 -19.77 6.65
C GLY A 266 -8.66 -18.73 7.23
N THR A 267 -9.14 -19.00 8.44
CA THR A 267 -9.94 -18.07 9.28
C THR A 267 -9.23 -17.72 10.59
N THR A 268 -8.08 -18.33 10.84
CA THR A 268 -7.18 -18.01 11.96
C THR A 268 -5.78 -17.66 11.45
N GLU A 269 -5.04 -16.86 12.23
CA GLU A 269 -3.66 -16.46 11.88
C GLU A 269 -2.77 -17.66 11.50
N GLY A 270 -2.84 -18.74 12.29
CA GLY A 270 -2.00 -19.92 12.04
C GLY A 270 -2.36 -20.69 10.77
N GLU A 271 -3.61 -20.60 10.31
CA GLU A 271 -4.05 -21.17 9.03
C GLU A 271 -3.58 -20.32 7.85
N MET A 272 -3.72 -19.00 7.95
CA MET A 272 -3.32 -18.03 6.90
C MET A 272 -1.80 -17.90 6.70
N ALA A 273 -1.00 -18.55 7.55
CA ALA A 273 0.46 -18.51 7.49
C ALA A 273 1.06 -19.91 7.33
N ARG A 274 0.28 -20.87 6.83
CA ARG A 274 0.69 -22.28 6.76
C ARG A 274 1.48 -22.57 5.48
N SER A 275 1.09 -22.01 4.35
CA SER A 275 1.75 -22.18 3.07
C SER A 275 3.11 -21.48 3.03
N ASP A 276 4.07 -22.05 2.30
CA ASP A 276 5.37 -21.41 2.08
C ASP A 276 5.32 -20.33 0.99
N ARG A 277 4.25 -20.35 0.18
CA ARG A 277 4.00 -19.39 -0.89
C ARG A 277 2.51 -19.10 -0.96
N ASP A 278 2.19 -17.84 -1.21
CA ASP A 278 0.86 -17.38 -1.59
C ASP A 278 0.94 -16.88 -3.03
N TYR A 279 0.20 -15.83 -3.40
CA TYR A 279 0.13 -15.38 -4.79
C TYR A 279 0.29 -13.86 -4.92
N VAL A 280 0.99 -13.46 -5.97
CA VAL A 280 0.67 -12.24 -6.71
C VAL A 280 -0.29 -12.64 -7.82
N LYS A 281 -1.40 -11.91 -7.95
CA LYS A 281 -2.42 -12.07 -8.98
C LYS A 281 -2.22 -10.97 -10.01
N ALA A 282 -2.04 -11.34 -11.28
CA ALA A 282 -1.95 -10.40 -12.40
C ALA A 282 -3.25 -10.46 -13.22
N PHE A 283 -3.97 -9.35 -13.28
CA PHE A 283 -5.27 -9.21 -13.94
C PHE A 283 -5.09 -8.59 -15.34
N ASP A 284 -5.51 -9.30 -16.39
CA ASP A 284 -5.52 -8.80 -17.78
C ASP A 284 -6.80 -7.98 -18.01
N ILE A 285 -6.72 -6.66 -17.83
CA ILE A 285 -7.88 -5.76 -17.88
C ILE A 285 -8.62 -5.86 -19.21
N PRO A 286 -7.94 -5.85 -20.38
CA PRO A 286 -8.65 -6.04 -21.66
C PRO A 286 -9.36 -7.39 -21.76
N ALA A 287 -8.82 -8.47 -21.19
CA ALA A 287 -9.49 -9.78 -21.23
C ALA A 287 -10.72 -9.83 -20.30
N ILE A 288 -10.66 -9.14 -19.17
CA ILE A 288 -11.80 -8.98 -18.26
C ILE A 288 -12.92 -8.21 -18.95
N TRP A 289 -12.61 -7.11 -19.64
CA TRP A 289 -13.60 -6.39 -20.45
C TRP A 289 -14.22 -7.28 -21.52
N ASP A 290 -13.42 -8.06 -22.26
CA ASP A 290 -13.93 -9.02 -23.24
C ASP A 290 -14.92 -10.02 -22.59
N ALA A 291 -14.62 -10.50 -21.37
CA ALA A 291 -15.50 -11.38 -20.61
C ALA A 291 -16.81 -10.70 -20.19
N VAL A 292 -16.73 -9.47 -19.67
CA VAL A 292 -17.91 -8.66 -19.28
C VAL A 292 -18.79 -8.37 -20.50
N GLU A 293 -18.23 -7.87 -21.59
CA GLU A 293 -18.97 -7.52 -22.82
C GLU A 293 -19.61 -8.73 -23.49
N SER A 294 -19.02 -9.92 -23.33
CA SER A 294 -19.57 -11.18 -23.84
C SER A 294 -20.58 -11.83 -22.90
N GLY A 295 -20.85 -11.24 -21.73
CA GLY A 295 -21.81 -11.75 -20.75
C GLY A 295 -21.30 -12.96 -19.96
N GLN A 296 -19.98 -13.14 -19.85
CA GLN A 296 -19.35 -14.23 -19.10
C GLN A 296 -19.15 -13.84 -17.63
N TYR A 297 -20.27 -13.54 -16.95
CA TYR A 297 -20.30 -13.13 -15.54
C TYR A 297 -21.62 -13.57 -14.89
N GLU A 298 -21.63 -13.56 -13.56
CA GLU A 298 -22.86 -13.63 -12.77
C GLU A 298 -23.20 -12.25 -12.21
N GLU A 299 -24.49 -11.88 -12.19
CA GLU A 299 -24.92 -10.62 -11.58
C GLU A 299 -25.13 -10.85 -10.07
N ILE A 300 -24.25 -10.29 -9.25
CA ILE A 300 -24.29 -10.40 -7.78
C ILE A 300 -24.38 -9.00 -7.20
N SER A 301 -25.41 -8.74 -6.39
CA SER A 301 -25.69 -7.41 -5.82
C SER A 301 -25.80 -6.29 -6.87
N GLY A 302 -26.26 -6.63 -8.08
CA GLY A 302 -26.42 -5.69 -9.19
C GLY A 302 -25.12 -5.36 -9.94
N VAL A 303 -24.02 -6.07 -9.68
CA VAL A 303 -22.72 -5.89 -10.33
C VAL A 303 -22.34 -7.14 -11.13
N PRO A 304 -21.77 -6.99 -12.35
CA PRO A 304 -21.13 -8.11 -13.06
C PRO A 304 -19.93 -8.65 -12.28
N VAL A 305 -20.02 -9.90 -11.82
CA VAL A 305 -18.91 -10.62 -11.16
C VAL A 305 -18.40 -11.70 -12.09
N VAL A 306 -17.16 -11.53 -12.55
CA VAL A 306 -16.45 -12.46 -13.41
C VAL A 306 -15.69 -13.47 -12.53
N ASP A 307 -15.79 -14.74 -12.86
CA ASP A 307 -15.05 -15.81 -12.17
C ASP A 307 -13.59 -15.82 -12.62
N GLY A 308 -12.70 -15.28 -11.79
CA GLY A 308 -11.24 -15.28 -11.97
C GLY A 308 -10.51 -16.28 -11.07
N THR A 309 -11.20 -17.27 -10.49
CA THR A 309 -10.58 -18.38 -9.74
C THR A 309 -9.69 -19.22 -10.66
N LYS A 310 -8.72 -19.98 -10.12
CA LYS A 310 -7.79 -20.77 -10.96
C LYS A 310 -8.48 -21.83 -11.79
N ASP A 311 -9.58 -22.39 -11.28
CA ASP A 311 -10.35 -23.44 -11.94
C ASP A 311 -11.38 -22.86 -12.94
N SER A 312 -11.47 -21.53 -13.06
CA SER A 312 -12.33 -20.85 -14.03
C SER A 312 -11.92 -21.17 -15.48
N PRO A 313 -12.88 -21.48 -16.38
CA PRO A 313 -12.62 -21.59 -17.81
C PRO A 313 -12.03 -20.32 -18.44
N LEU A 314 -12.24 -19.14 -17.83
CA LEU A 314 -11.67 -17.87 -18.28
C LEU A 314 -10.16 -17.77 -18.01
N ASN A 315 -9.63 -18.68 -17.20
CA ASN A 315 -8.21 -18.84 -16.93
C ASN A 315 -7.58 -20.03 -17.65
N GLU A 316 -8.36 -20.75 -18.48
CA GLU A 316 -7.84 -21.78 -19.38
C GLU A 316 -7.40 -21.17 -20.72
N GLY A 317 -6.31 -21.71 -21.29
CA GLY A 317 -5.84 -21.34 -22.63
C GLY A 317 -4.87 -20.14 -22.67
N ASP A 318 -4.80 -19.49 -23.83
CA ASP A 318 -3.67 -18.60 -24.17
C ASP A 318 -3.78 -17.20 -23.54
N ARG A 319 -4.96 -16.80 -23.05
CA ARG A 319 -5.19 -15.46 -22.47
C ARG A 319 -6.05 -15.52 -21.19
N PRO A 320 -5.50 -16.04 -20.08
CA PRO A 320 -6.16 -16.03 -18.78
C PRO A 320 -6.51 -14.61 -18.34
N ILE A 321 -7.68 -14.41 -17.74
CA ILE A 321 -8.06 -13.12 -17.15
C ILE A 321 -7.30 -12.82 -15.85
N VAL A 322 -6.88 -13.86 -15.13
CA VAL A 322 -6.04 -13.79 -13.93
C VAL A 322 -4.92 -14.82 -14.00
N ARG A 323 -3.67 -14.36 -13.88
CA ARG A 323 -2.49 -15.22 -13.73
C ARG A 323 -2.02 -15.21 -12.28
N TYR A 324 -1.86 -16.39 -11.69
CA TYR A 324 -1.44 -16.57 -10.29
C TYR A 324 0.05 -16.89 -10.21
N VAL A 325 0.85 -15.97 -9.66
CA VAL A 325 2.30 -16.09 -9.50
C VAL A 325 2.64 -16.46 -8.05
N ALA A 326 3.05 -17.71 -7.80
CA ALA A 326 3.34 -18.24 -6.47
C ALA A 326 4.54 -17.54 -5.80
N THR A 327 4.25 -16.71 -4.78
CA THR A 327 5.19 -15.75 -4.18
C THR A 327 5.38 -16.01 -2.68
N PRO A 328 6.63 -16.09 -2.17
CA PRO A 328 6.91 -16.26 -0.74
C PRO A 328 6.86 -14.92 0.02
N LYS A 329 6.46 -14.86 1.29
CA LYS A 329 5.43 -15.67 1.97
C LYS A 329 4.47 -14.69 2.61
N SER A 330 3.17 -14.86 2.37
CA SER A 330 2.15 -13.91 2.79
C SER A 330 2.49 -12.49 2.31
N PRO A 331 2.84 -12.29 1.01
CA PRO A 331 3.39 -11.05 0.50
C PRO A 331 2.44 -9.87 0.75
N HIS A 332 3.01 -8.68 0.97
CA HIS A 332 2.27 -7.48 1.34
C HIS A 332 2.24 -6.45 0.21
N GLY A 333 3.19 -5.52 0.14
CA GLY A 333 3.20 -4.52 -0.92
C GLY A 333 3.59 -5.11 -2.26
N VAL A 334 2.86 -4.74 -3.31
CA VAL A 334 3.28 -4.84 -4.71
C VAL A 334 3.37 -3.45 -5.31
N SER A 335 4.42 -3.20 -6.11
CA SER A 335 4.62 -1.92 -6.80
C SER A 335 5.27 -2.14 -8.14
N VAL A 336 4.80 -1.42 -9.16
CA VAL A 336 5.36 -1.45 -10.51
C VAL A 336 6.49 -0.42 -10.62
N THR A 337 7.62 -0.86 -11.16
CA THR A 337 8.79 -0.03 -11.41
C THR A 337 8.48 1.16 -12.32
N PRO A 338 9.18 2.32 -12.20
CA PRO A 338 8.88 3.51 -13.00
C PRO A 338 9.06 3.31 -14.51
N ASN A 339 9.93 2.37 -14.91
CA ASN A 339 10.13 2.02 -16.31
C ASN A 339 9.10 1.01 -16.84
N GLY A 340 8.15 0.57 -16.00
CA GLY A 340 7.07 -0.33 -16.37
C GLY A 340 7.45 -1.79 -16.59
N LYS A 341 8.71 -2.18 -16.38
CA LYS A 341 9.19 -3.53 -16.71
C LYS A 341 8.85 -4.58 -15.68
N TYR A 342 8.89 -4.21 -14.40
CA TYR A 342 8.79 -5.16 -13.30
C TYR A 342 7.67 -4.79 -12.32
N ALA A 343 6.91 -5.80 -11.89
CA ALA A 343 6.10 -5.75 -10.69
C ALA A 343 6.90 -6.41 -9.55
N ILE A 344 7.13 -5.67 -8.46
CA ILE A 344 7.94 -6.13 -7.32
C ILE A 344 7.04 -6.33 -6.10
N ALA A 345 6.93 -7.58 -5.64
CA ALA A 345 6.19 -7.97 -4.45
C ALA A 345 7.10 -8.16 -3.24
N SER A 346 6.70 -7.61 -2.09
CA SER A 346 7.48 -7.63 -0.85
C SER A 346 7.05 -8.82 0.00
N GLY A 347 8.01 -9.69 0.34
CA GLY A 347 7.75 -11.04 0.85
C GLY A 347 7.26 -11.14 2.29
N LYS A 348 7.14 -10.04 3.05
CA LYS A 348 6.66 -9.98 4.46
C LYS A 348 7.29 -11.02 5.39
N LEU A 349 6.75 -12.24 5.42
CA LEU A 349 7.27 -13.32 6.27
C LEU A 349 8.51 -13.97 5.67
N ASP A 350 8.70 -13.85 4.36
CA ASP A 350 9.94 -14.17 3.67
C ASP A 350 10.83 -12.92 3.58
N PRO A 351 12.16 -13.03 3.82
CA PRO A 351 13.06 -11.88 3.82
C PRO A 351 13.46 -11.38 2.42
N SER A 352 12.75 -11.79 1.36
CA SER A 352 13.00 -11.38 -0.03
C SER A 352 11.91 -10.47 -0.62
N CYS A 353 12.24 -9.85 -1.74
CA CYS A 353 11.25 -9.35 -2.69
C CYS A 353 11.24 -10.28 -3.90
N THR A 354 10.09 -10.45 -4.55
CA THR A 354 9.95 -11.18 -5.82
C THR A 354 9.77 -10.18 -6.95
N VAL A 355 10.63 -10.26 -7.97
CA VAL A 355 10.64 -9.39 -9.16
C VAL A 355 10.03 -10.16 -10.32
N ILE A 356 8.88 -9.70 -10.79
CA ILE A 356 8.11 -10.32 -11.88
C ILE A 356 8.24 -9.43 -13.13
N ASP A 357 8.68 -10.01 -14.25
CA ASP A 357 8.74 -9.34 -15.54
C ASP A 357 7.35 -9.27 -16.20
N ILE A 358 6.91 -8.05 -16.50
CA ILE A 358 5.58 -7.72 -17.00
C ILE A 358 5.42 -8.06 -18.48
N GLU A 359 6.49 -8.06 -19.26
CA GLU A 359 6.42 -8.56 -20.64
C GLU A 359 6.35 -10.10 -20.61
N ALA A 360 7.16 -10.74 -19.77
CA ALA A 360 7.19 -12.20 -19.66
C ALA A 360 5.85 -12.79 -19.21
N ILE A 361 5.16 -12.16 -18.24
CA ILE A 361 3.87 -12.69 -17.72
C ILE A 361 2.79 -12.82 -18.81
N ALA A 362 2.91 -12.07 -19.91
CA ALA A 362 2.00 -12.17 -21.05
C ALA A 362 2.27 -13.37 -21.96
N GLU A 363 3.50 -13.86 -21.98
CA GLU A 363 4.01 -14.80 -23.00
C GLU A 363 4.28 -16.21 -22.44
N VAL A 364 4.55 -16.34 -21.14
CA VAL A 364 4.89 -17.63 -20.53
C VAL A 364 3.66 -18.50 -20.29
N ASP A 365 3.82 -19.82 -20.44
CA ASP A 365 2.76 -20.80 -20.12
C ASP A 365 2.58 -20.93 -18.60
N ASP A 366 3.68 -21.10 -17.85
CA ASP A 366 3.68 -21.08 -16.38
C ASP A 366 4.00 -19.65 -15.89
N PRO A 367 3.06 -18.97 -15.19
CA PRO A 367 3.31 -17.66 -14.59
C PRO A 367 4.55 -17.58 -13.67
N GLN A 368 5.04 -18.72 -13.16
CA GLN A 368 6.29 -18.75 -12.38
C GLN A 368 7.51 -18.35 -13.20
N ASP A 369 7.52 -18.64 -14.50
CA ASP A 369 8.65 -18.35 -15.39
C ASP A 369 8.82 -16.85 -15.67
N ALA A 370 7.85 -16.02 -15.27
CA ALA A 370 7.97 -14.57 -15.27
C ALA A 370 8.74 -14.00 -14.06
N ILE A 371 9.06 -14.83 -13.05
CA ILE A 371 9.90 -14.40 -11.93
C ILE A 371 11.35 -14.37 -12.38
N VAL A 372 11.90 -13.17 -12.47
CA VAL A 372 13.27 -12.94 -12.94
C VAL A 372 14.26 -12.67 -11.81
N GLY A 373 13.79 -12.35 -10.60
CA GLY A 373 14.65 -12.11 -9.45
C GLY A 373 13.95 -12.36 -8.12
N GLN A 374 14.70 -12.85 -7.14
CA GLN A 374 14.25 -12.97 -5.74
C GLN A 374 15.33 -12.53 -4.75
N PRO A 375 15.75 -11.25 -4.77
CA PRO A 375 16.79 -10.75 -3.89
C PRO A 375 16.36 -10.82 -2.43
N ARG A 376 17.26 -11.29 -1.56
CA ARG A 376 17.10 -11.17 -0.11
C ARG A 376 17.34 -9.72 0.30
N ILE A 377 16.33 -9.09 0.91
CA ILE A 377 16.34 -7.68 1.30
C ILE A 377 16.67 -7.52 2.78
N GLY A 378 15.96 -8.23 3.64
CA GLY A 378 16.04 -8.09 5.11
C GLY A 378 14.79 -8.68 5.77
N MET A 379 14.69 -8.64 7.10
CA MET A 379 13.57 -9.22 7.82
C MET A 379 12.33 -8.32 7.75
N GLY A 380 11.22 -8.86 7.27
CA GLY A 380 9.94 -8.15 7.20
C GLY A 380 9.82 -7.16 6.04
N PRO A 381 10.19 -7.46 4.78
CA PRO A 381 10.03 -6.52 3.68
C PRO A 381 8.54 -6.25 3.42
N LEU A 382 8.10 -4.98 3.50
CA LEU A 382 6.67 -4.63 3.37
C LEU A 382 6.33 -3.82 2.12
N HIS A 383 7.03 -2.73 1.84
CA HIS A 383 6.75 -1.86 0.69
C HIS A 383 8.04 -1.42 0.02
N THR A 384 7.96 -1.19 -1.29
CA THR A 384 9.08 -0.74 -2.12
C THR A 384 8.72 0.56 -2.85
N ALA A 385 9.64 1.52 -2.85
CA ALA A 385 9.55 2.77 -3.61
C ALA A 385 10.79 2.95 -4.50
N TYR A 386 10.76 3.89 -5.44
CA TYR A 386 11.78 4.04 -6.48
C TYR A 386 12.26 5.49 -6.63
N ASP A 387 13.50 5.69 -7.07
CA ASP A 387 14.07 7.03 -7.28
C ASP A 387 14.21 7.45 -8.75
N GLY A 388 13.75 6.63 -9.69
CA GLY A 388 13.87 6.88 -11.13
C GLY A 388 15.30 6.72 -11.68
N ARG A 389 16.25 6.20 -10.90
CA ARG A 389 17.66 6.00 -11.28
C ARG A 389 18.09 4.53 -11.28
N GLY A 390 17.14 3.60 -11.29
CA GLY A 390 17.42 2.16 -11.22
C GLY A 390 17.48 1.60 -9.79
N HIS A 391 17.13 2.39 -8.77
CA HIS A 391 17.16 1.93 -7.38
C HIS A 391 15.77 1.79 -6.77
N ALA A 392 15.62 0.72 -6.00
CA ALA A 392 14.48 0.43 -5.15
C ALA A 392 14.85 0.69 -3.67
N TYR A 393 13.86 1.09 -2.88
CA TYR A 393 13.96 1.38 -1.45
C TYR A 393 12.87 0.59 -0.76
N THR A 394 13.25 -0.49 -0.08
CA THR A 394 12.31 -1.40 0.57
C THR A 394 12.33 -1.24 2.08
N THR A 395 11.16 -1.09 2.70
CA THR A 395 11.02 -1.06 4.16
C THR A 395 11.15 -2.46 4.73
N THR A 396 11.97 -2.65 5.76
CA THR A 396 12.11 -3.91 6.51
C THR A 396 11.54 -3.71 7.91
N PHE A 397 10.33 -4.20 8.13
CA PHE A 397 9.55 -3.94 9.35
C PHE A 397 10.22 -4.48 10.61
N ILE A 398 10.78 -5.70 10.53
CA ILE A 398 11.39 -6.35 11.69
C ILE A 398 12.77 -5.76 11.98
N ASP A 399 13.56 -5.51 10.95
CA ASP A 399 14.88 -4.89 11.11
C ASP A 399 14.77 -3.38 11.43
N SER A 400 13.63 -2.76 11.11
CA SER A 400 13.38 -1.32 11.24
C SER A 400 14.32 -0.47 10.37
N GLU A 401 14.50 -0.88 9.11
CA GLU A 401 15.40 -0.22 8.16
C GLU A 401 14.71 0.11 6.83
N VAL A 402 15.40 0.91 6.01
CA VAL A 402 15.10 1.08 4.59
C VAL A 402 16.32 0.59 3.82
N VAL A 403 16.13 -0.46 3.03
CA VAL A 403 17.19 -1.08 2.23
C VAL A 403 17.13 -0.49 0.83
N LYS A 404 18.19 0.22 0.43
CA LYS A 404 18.40 0.65 -0.95
C LYS A 404 19.08 -0.48 -1.74
N TRP A 405 18.52 -0.85 -2.89
CA TRP A 405 19.07 -1.88 -3.77
C TRP A 405 18.87 -1.51 -5.24
N ASP A 406 19.67 -2.10 -6.12
CA ASP A 406 19.54 -1.95 -7.58
C ASP A 406 18.67 -3.09 -8.10
N TYR A 407 17.51 -2.75 -8.68
CA TYR A 407 16.56 -3.77 -9.10
C TYR A 407 16.90 -4.39 -10.45
N GLU A 408 17.69 -3.74 -11.30
CA GLU A 408 18.19 -4.33 -12.55
C GLU A 408 19.33 -5.32 -12.26
N ALA A 409 20.16 -5.06 -11.26
CA ALA A 409 21.20 -5.98 -10.82
C ALA A 409 20.66 -7.22 -10.07
N ALA A 410 19.38 -7.21 -9.69
CA ALA A 410 18.70 -8.31 -8.99
C ALA A 410 17.97 -9.29 -9.93
N VAL A 411 17.96 -8.98 -11.24
CA VAL A 411 17.35 -9.73 -12.35
C VAL A 411 18.39 -10.63 -13.02
#